data_AF-A0A379WWS8-F1
#
_entry.id   AF-A0A379WWS8-F1
#
_cell.length_a   1.000
_cell.length_b   1.000
_cell.length_c   1.000
_cell.angle_alpha   90.00
_cell.angle_beta   90.00
_cell.angle_gamma   90.00
#
_symmetry.space_group_name_H-M   'P 1'
#
loop_
_entity.id
_entity.type
_entity.pdbx_description
1 polymer ?
#
loop_
_entity_poly.entity_id
_entity_poly.type
_entity_poly.pdbx_seq_one_letter_code
_entity_poly.pdbx_strand_id
1 'polypeptide(L)'
;MTGVRFTADVRCGQNIRRRGEDIRQDAVVFPAGTRLTTAELPVLASLGIADAQVVRKVRVALFSTGDELQLPGQPLEAGQIYDTNRLTIHLMLQQLGCEVINLGIIPDDPVSFAPRLSTPTARRCSDKLRRRLGW
;
A
#
# COMPACT_ATOMS: atom_id res chain seq x y z
N MET A 1 2.14 44.42 -46.60
CA MET A 1 2.80 43.14 -46.90
C MET A 1 3.17 42.51 -45.56
N THR A 2 2.43 41.52 -45.10
CA THR A 2 2.61 40.92 -43.77
C THR A 2 3.57 39.75 -43.92
N GLY A 3 4.78 39.87 -43.36
CA GLY A 3 5.83 38.86 -43.47
C GLY A 3 6.44 38.56 -42.11
N VAL A 4 7.12 37.42 -42.01
CA VAL A 4 7.84 37.01 -40.80
C VAL A 4 9.30 37.44 -40.92
N ARG A 5 9.82 38.14 -39.89
CA ARG A 5 11.23 38.52 -39.77
C ARG A 5 11.84 37.77 -38.59
N PHE A 6 12.94 37.06 -38.84
CA PHE A 6 13.76 36.50 -37.77
C PHE A 6 14.67 37.59 -37.20
N THR A 7 14.70 37.73 -35.88
CA THR A 7 15.39 38.82 -35.18
C THR A 7 16.75 38.41 -34.59
N ALA A 8 17.14 37.15 -34.72
CA ALA A 8 18.36 36.59 -34.16
C ALA A 8 18.93 35.47 -35.06
N ASP A 9 20.23 35.20 -34.91
CA ASP A 9 20.91 34.11 -35.62
C ASP A 9 20.35 32.74 -35.22
N VAL A 10 20.15 31.89 -36.23
CA VAL A 10 19.59 30.54 -36.08
C VAL A 10 20.72 29.52 -36.11
N ARG A 11 20.92 28.78 -35.02
CA ARG A 11 21.87 27.67 -34.96
C ARG A 11 21.25 26.40 -35.55
N CYS A 12 22.07 25.63 -36.27
CA CYS A 12 21.64 24.32 -36.79
C CYS A 12 21.19 23.43 -35.63
N GLY A 13 19.98 22.88 -35.73
CA GLY A 13 19.40 22.03 -34.68
C GLY A 13 18.75 22.77 -33.51
N GLN A 14 18.71 24.11 -33.51
CA GLN A 14 18.03 24.84 -32.44
C GLN A 14 16.52 24.53 -32.45
N ASN A 15 15.95 24.36 -31.26
CA ASN A 15 14.53 24.05 -31.06
C ASN A 15 14.04 22.77 -31.78
N ILE A 16 14.95 21.84 -32.09
CA ILE A 16 14.59 20.51 -32.63
C ILE A 16 14.68 19.47 -31.52
N ARG A 17 13.56 18.81 -31.23
CA ARG A 17 13.53 17.61 -30.39
C ARG A 17 13.79 16.36 -31.23
N ARG A 18 14.77 15.55 -30.86
CA ARG A 18 15.15 14.33 -31.60
C ARG A 18 14.34 13.13 -31.12
N ARG A 19 14.10 12.17 -32.02
CA ARG A 19 13.48 10.90 -31.66
C ARG A 19 14.29 10.22 -30.56
N GLY A 20 13.62 9.87 -29.46
CA GLY A 20 14.23 9.17 -28.32
C GLY A 20 15.23 10.01 -27.52
N GLU A 21 15.13 11.35 -27.57
CA GLU A 21 15.98 12.22 -26.76
C GLU A 21 15.73 12.06 -25.26
N ASP A 22 14.47 11.83 -24.86
CA ASP A 22 14.08 11.62 -23.47
C ASP A 22 14.16 10.14 -23.08
N ILE A 23 13.48 9.27 -23.83
CA ILE A 23 13.44 7.83 -23.59
C ILE A 23 13.73 7.11 -24.90
N ARG A 24 14.77 6.28 -24.90
CA ARG A 24 15.13 5.44 -26.04
C ARG A 24 14.27 4.19 -26.07
N GLN A 25 14.06 3.67 -27.27
CA GLN A 25 13.45 2.36 -27.44
C GLN A 25 14.23 1.29 -26.66
N ASP A 26 13.50 0.36 -26.04
CA ASP A 26 14.02 -0.76 -25.24
C ASP A 26 14.82 -0.37 -23.99
N ALA A 27 14.87 0.91 -23.64
CA ALA A 27 15.45 1.35 -22.37
C ALA A 27 14.56 0.96 -21.19
N VAL A 28 15.18 0.58 -20.08
CA VAL A 28 14.46 0.38 -18.81
C VAL A 28 14.07 1.76 -18.27
N VAL A 29 12.77 2.06 -18.33
CA VAL A 29 12.21 3.33 -17.82
C VAL A 29 12.15 3.33 -16.30
N PHE A 30 11.65 2.23 -15.72
CA PHE A 30 11.63 2.01 -14.27
C PHE A 30 12.09 0.58 -13.95
N PRO A 31 13.02 0.39 -13.00
CA PRO A 31 13.42 -0.95 -12.57
C PRO A 31 12.32 -1.64 -11.77
N ALA A 32 12.37 -2.98 -11.73
CA ALA A 32 11.50 -3.76 -10.84
C ALA A 32 11.70 -3.34 -9.37
N GLY A 33 10.60 -3.26 -8.61
CA GLY A 33 10.61 -2.75 -7.23
C GLY A 33 10.35 -1.25 -7.12
N THR A 34 10.29 -0.51 -8.23
CA THR A 34 9.85 0.89 -8.22
C THR A 34 8.42 0.99 -7.69
N ARG A 35 8.22 1.81 -6.66
CA ARG A 35 6.89 2.14 -6.16
C ARG A 35 6.22 3.11 -7.12
N LEU A 36 5.16 2.67 -7.78
CA LEU A 36 4.42 3.51 -8.73
C LEU A 36 3.59 4.56 -7.99
N THR A 37 3.83 5.83 -8.31
CA THR A 37 3.11 7.00 -7.78
C THR A 37 2.58 7.86 -8.92
N THR A 38 2.09 9.07 -8.61
CA THR A 38 1.65 10.05 -9.62
C THR A 38 2.78 10.52 -10.53
N ALA A 39 4.05 10.30 -10.17
CA ALA A 39 5.19 10.63 -11.04
C ALA A 39 5.42 9.57 -12.14
N GLU A 40 5.32 8.28 -11.80
CA GLU A 40 5.64 7.19 -12.72
C GLU A 40 4.46 6.80 -13.62
N LEU A 41 3.24 6.82 -13.09
CA LEU A 41 2.04 6.37 -13.81
C LEU A 41 1.79 7.13 -15.14
N PRO A 42 1.92 8.48 -15.20
CA PRO A 42 1.75 9.21 -16.45
C PRO A 42 2.83 8.89 -17.50
N VAL A 43 4.04 8.55 -17.06
CA VAL A 43 5.14 8.14 -17.96
C VAL A 43 4.83 6.79 -18.59
N LEU A 44 4.30 5.83 -17.82
CA LEU A 44 3.86 4.55 -18.38
C LEU A 44 2.72 4.75 -19.41
N ALA A 45 1.75 5.61 -19.09
CA ALA A 45 0.65 5.92 -19.98
C ALA A 45 1.11 6.61 -21.28
N SER A 46 2.08 7.53 -21.21
CA SER A 46 2.61 8.21 -22.41
C SER A 46 3.37 7.27 -23.35
N LEU A 47 3.86 6.14 -22.83
CA LEU A 47 4.47 5.05 -23.59
C LEU A 47 3.44 4.06 -24.17
N GLY A 48 2.13 4.28 -23.95
CA GLY A 48 1.05 3.41 -24.43
C GLY A 48 0.86 2.14 -23.60
N ILE A 49 1.41 2.07 -22.39
CA ILE A 49 1.28 0.91 -21.50
C ILE A 49 0.02 1.06 -20.66
N ALA A 50 -0.99 0.21 -20.90
CA ALA A 50 -2.26 0.23 -20.18
C ALA A 50 -2.18 -0.49 -18.82
N ASP A 51 -1.44 -1.59 -18.76
CA ASP A 51 -1.31 -2.45 -17.59
C ASP A 51 0.16 -2.75 -17.29
N ALA A 52 0.51 -2.81 -16.01
CA ALA A 52 1.84 -3.15 -15.54
C ALA A 52 1.79 -4.30 -14.53
N GLN A 53 2.75 -5.22 -14.62
CA GLN A 53 2.89 -6.28 -13.62
C GLN A 53 3.39 -5.68 -12.31
N VAL A 54 2.66 -5.93 -11.23
CA VAL A 54 2.99 -5.45 -9.87
C VAL A 54 3.05 -6.59 -8.89
N VAL A 55 3.82 -6.40 -7.81
CA VAL A 55 3.77 -7.30 -6.67
C VAL A 55 2.41 -7.19 -5.98
N ARG A 56 1.85 -8.34 -5.56
CA ARG A 56 0.62 -8.37 -4.78
C ARG A 56 0.77 -7.59 -3.48
N LYS A 57 -0.33 -7.04 -2.96
CA LYS A 57 -0.36 -6.44 -1.63
C LYS A 57 0.07 -7.43 -0.56
N VAL A 58 0.77 -6.94 0.47
CA VAL A 58 1.08 -7.71 1.68
C VAL A 58 -0.22 -7.96 2.43
N ARG A 59 -0.45 -9.21 2.85
CA ARG A 59 -1.67 -9.62 3.56
C ARG A 59 -1.34 -9.85 5.03
N VAL A 60 -1.99 -9.14 5.93
CA VAL A 60 -1.70 -9.17 7.38
C VAL A 60 -2.96 -9.53 8.17
N ALA A 61 -2.88 -10.57 9.00
CA ALA A 61 -3.95 -10.93 9.92
C ALA A 61 -3.75 -10.18 11.23
N LEU A 62 -4.80 -9.52 11.71
CA LEU A 62 -4.76 -8.66 12.90
C LEU A 62 -5.87 -9.02 13.88
N PHE A 63 -5.51 -9.19 15.15
CA PHE A 63 -6.42 -9.49 16.24
C PHE A 63 -5.89 -8.94 17.57
N SER A 64 -6.79 -8.78 18.53
CA SER A 64 -6.45 -8.48 19.93
C SER A 64 -6.82 -9.67 20.81
N THR A 65 -6.19 -9.80 21.95
CA THR A 65 -6.51 -10.80 22.99
C THR A 65 -6.55 -10.14 24.34
N GLY A 66 -7.51 -10.51 25.16
CA GLY A 66 -7.72 -9.94 26.48
C GLY A 66 -9.20 -9.89 26.80
N ASP A 67 -9.58 -10.44 27.96
CA ASP A 67 -10.97 -10.46 28.42
C ASP A 67 -11.39 -9.06 28.93
N GLU A 68 -10.41 -8.19 29.19
CA GLU A 68 -10.60 -6.78 29.49
C GLU A 68 -10.99 -5.93 28.27
N LEU A 69 -10.89 -6.46 27.06
CA LEU A 69 -11.06 -5.67 25.83
C LEU A 69 -12.51 -5.67 25.35
N GLN A 70 -13.04 -4.47 25.11
CA GLN A 70 -14.38 -4.25 24.60
C GLN A 70 -14.36 -3.47 23.28
N LEU A 71 -15.36 -3.71 22.43
CA LEU A 71 -15.50 -2.97 21.16
C LEU A 71 -16.08 -1.57 21.40
N PRO A 72 -15.58 -0.53 20.68
CA PRO A 72 -16.20 0.79 20.70
C PRO A 72 -17.69 0.72 20.36
N GLY A 73 -18.52 1.41 21.13
CA GLY A 73 -19.97 1.43 20.97
C GLY A 73 -20.74 0.44 21.86
N GLN A 74 -20.05 -0.46 22.55
CA GLN A 74 -20.65 -1.26 23.63
C GLN A 74 -20.36 -0.64 25.00
N PRO A 75 -21.28 -0.76 25.98
CA PRO A 75 -20.99 -0.30 27.34
C PRO A 75 -19.81 -1.08 27.92
N LEU A 76 -18.99 -0.39 28.72
CA LEU A 76 -17.90 -1.00 29.47
C LEU A 76 -18.43 -1.57 30.78
N GLU A 77 -18.07 -2.81 31.08
CA GLU A 77 -18.22 -3.38 32.42
C GLU A 77 -17.04 -3.02 33.32
N ALA A 78 -17.15 -3.30 34.62
CA ALA A 78 -16.10 -3.01 35.59
C ALA A 78 -14.80 -3.74 35.22
N GLY A 79 -13.72 -2.97 35.00
CA GLY A 79 -12.40 -3.50 34.62
C GLY A 79 -12.18 -3.67 33.11
N GLN A 80 -13.18 -3.35 32.27
CA GLN A 80 -13.01 -3.37 30.82
C GLN A 80 -12.50 -2.03 30.26
N ILE A 81 -11.80 -2.11 29.13
CA ILE A 81 -11.26 -0.99 28.35
C ILE A 81 -11.56 -1.20 26.86
N TYR A 82 -11.64 -0.12 26.09
CA TYR A 82 -11.83 -0.22 24.65
C TYR A 82 -10.54 -0.65 23.92
N ASP A 83 -10.69 -1.52 22.92
CA ASP A 83 -9.59 -1.96 22.06
C ASP A 83 -9.19 -0.88 21.03
N THR A 84 -8.27 0.00 21.42
CA THR A 84 -7.72 1.07 20.58
C THR A 84 -6.53 0.59 19.74
N ASN A 85 -5.71 -0.32 20.27
CA ASN A 85 -4.48 -0.77 19.61
C ASN A 85 -4.76 -1.45 18.27
N ARG A 86 -5.75 -2.34 18.21
CA ARG A 86 -6.12 -2.98 16.95
C ARG A 86 -6.59 -1.99 15.92
N LEU A 87 -7.35 -0.97 16.33
CA LEU A 87 -7.79 0.08 15.42
C LEU A 87 -6.59 0.86 14.88
N THR A 88 -5.67 1.29 15.75
CA THR A 88 -4.47 2.03 15.34
C THR A 88 -3.61 1.23 14.36
N ILE A 89 -3.32 -0.04 14.66
CA ILE A 89 -2.51 -0.90 13.77
C ILE A 89 -3.24 -1.16 12.45
N HIS A 90 -4.57 -1.35 12.48
CA HIS A 90 -5.36 -1.53 11.27
C HIS A 90 -5.23 -0.33 10.33
N LEU A 91 -5.37 0.89 10.85
CA LEU A 91 -5.26 2.13 10.08
C LEU A 91 -3.85 2.31 9.50
N MET A 92 -2.80 2.04 10.29
CA MET A 92 -1.41 2.11 9.82
C MET A 92 -1.15 1.13 8.67
N LEU A 93 -1.62 -0.12 8.79
CA LEU A 93 -1.47 -1.12 7.74
C LEU A 93 -2.23 -0.75 6.46
N GLN A 94 -3.42 -0.16 6.58
CA GLN A 94 -4.15 0.36 5.42
C GLN A 94 -3.40 1.50 4.72
N GLN A 95 -2.80 2.43 5.47
CA GLN A 95 -1.98 3.51 4.91
C GLN A 95 -0.72 2.99 4.21
N LEU A 96 -0.15 1.89 4.69
CA LEU A 96 0.96 1.19 4.04
C LEU A 96 0.54 0.39 2.79
N GLY A 97 -0.75 0.36 2.47
CA GLY A 97 -1.30 -0.35 1.31
C GLY A 97 -1.41 -1.86 1.50
N CYS A 98 -1.37 -2.33 2.75
CA CYS A 98 -1.58 -3.74 3.07
C CYS A 98 -3.06 -4.13 2.95
N GLU A 99 -3.31 -5.40 2.66
CA GLU A 99 -4.62 -6.03 2.82
C GLU A 99 -4.71 -6.57 4.26
N VAL A 100 -5.61 -5.99 5.06
CA VAL A 100 -5.74 -6.36 6.48
C VAL A 100 -6.93 -7.30 6.67
N ILE A 101 -6.69 -8.46 7.25
CA ILE A 101 -7.71 -9.42 7.68
C ILE A 101 -7.90 -9.25 9.18
N ASN A 102 -8.95 -8.54 9.57
CA ASN A 102 -9.26 -8.27 10.98
C ASN A 102 -10.06 -9.42 11.57
N LEU A 103 -9.48 -10.15 12.52
CA LEU A 103 -10.12 -11.31 13.19
C LEU A 103 -10.80 -10.92 14.51
N GLY A 104 -10.81 -9.64 14.86
CA GLY A 104 -11.47 -9.10 16.05
C GLY A 104 -10.71 -9.36 17.35
N ILE A 105 -11.45 -9.36 18.46
CA ILE A 105 -10.97 -9.75 19.78
C ILE A 105 -11.14 -11.26 19.91
N ILE A 106 -10.08 -11.95 20.30
CA ILE A 106 -10.07 -13.39 20.57
C ILE A 106 -9.92 -13.56 22.09
N PRO A 107 -10.81 -14.31 22.75
CA PRO A 107 -10.68 -14.59 24.19
C PRO A 107 -9.31 -15.20 24.52
N ASP A 108 -8.78 -14.95 25.72
CA ASP A 108 -7.49 -15.52 26.15
C ASP A 108 -7.62 -16.99 26.60
N ASP A 109 -8.20 -17.80 25.70
CA ASP A 109 -8.49 -19.21 25.86
C ASP A 109 -7.70 -20.02 24.81
N PRO A 110 -6.88 -21.02 25.22
CA PRO A 110 -6.10 -21.84 24.30
C PRO A 110 -6.95 -22.62 23.29
N VAL A 111 -8.20 -22.94 23.60
CA VAL A 111 -9.17 -23.64 22.74
C VAL A 111 -9.69 -22.71 21.64
N SER A 112 -9.96 -21.45 21.94
CA SER A 112 -10.40 -20.43 20.96
C SER A 112 -9.27 -19.90 20.08
N PHE A 113 -8.02 -20.00 20.54
CA PHE A 113 -6.86 -19.40 19.88
C PHE A 113 -6.41 -20.17 18.62
N ALA A 114 -6.16 -21.48 18.75
CA ALA A 114 -5.61 -22.29 17.65
C ALA A 114 -6.50 -22.39 16.40
N PRO A 115 -7.84 -22.59 16.52
CA PRO A 115 -8.72 -22.69 15.36
C PRO A 115 -8.76 -21.39 14.54
N ARG A 116 -8.81 -20.22 15.20
CA ARG A 116 -8.87 -18.91 14.51
C ARG A 116 -7.61 -18.62 13.70
N LEU A 117 -6.44 -18.99 14.20
CA LEU A 117 -5.16 -18.86 13.49
C LEU A 117 -4.98 -19.87 12.35
N SER A 118 -5.72 -20.97 12.40
CA SER A 118 -5.69 -22.04 11.39
C SER A 118 -6.65 -21.82 10.23
N THR A 119 -7.52 -20.80 10.30
CA THR A 119 -8.47 -20.48 9.24
C THR A 119 -7.76 -20.27 7.90
N PRO A 120 -8.37 -20.69 6.77
CA PRO A 120 -7.78 -20.52 5.43
C PRO A 120 -7.37 -19.07 5.15
N THR A 121 -8.15 -18.12 5.68
CA THR A 121 -7.91 -16.68 5.59
C THR A 121 -6.63 -16.27 6.33
N ALA A 122 -6.42 -16.76 7.55
CA ALA A 122 -5.20 -16.50 8.33
C ALA A 122 -3.96 -17.27 7.82
N ARG A 123 -4.15 -18.40 7.13
CA ARG A 123 -3.06 -19.18 6.49
C ARG A 123 -2.49 -18.53 5.22
N ARG A 124 -3.26 -17.66 4.55
CA ARG A 124 -2.80 -16.93 3.36
C ARG A 124 -2.10 -15.60 3.66
N CYS A 125 -1.91 -15.27 4.94
CA CYS A 125 -1.15 -14.08 5.34
C CYS A 125 0.36 -14.30 5.20
N SER A 126 1.05 -13.25 4.77
CA SER A 126 2.52 -13.26 4.72
C SER A 126 3.13 -13.10 6.12
N ASP A 127 2.35 -12.57 7.09
CA ASP A 127 2.80 -12.32 8.47
C ASP A 127 1.62 -12.37 9.47
N LYS A 128 1.88 -12.75 10.72
CA LYS A 128 0.89 -12.87 11.81
C LYS A 128 1.36 -12.06 13.02
N LEU A 129 0.83 -10.86 13.18
CA LEU A 129 1.20 -9.99 14.29
C LEU A 129 0.36 -10.32 15.53
N ARG A 130 1.00 -10.87 16.58
CA ARG A 130 0.40 -11.07 17.92
C ARG A 130 1.03 -10.06 18.88
N ARG A 131 0.23 -9.25 19.57
CA ARG A 131 0.71 -8.45 20.70
C ARG A 131 -0.03 -8.87 21.96
N ARG A 132 0.71 -9.39 22.94
CA ARG A 132 0.25 -9.62 24.32
C ARG A 132 0.53 -8.33 25.07
N LEU A 133 -0.45 -7.74 25.75
CA LEU A 133 -0.20 -6.60 26.64
C LEU A 133 0.59 -7.12 27.85
N GLY A 134 1.89 -6.82 27.86
CA GLY A 134 2.73 -6.86 29.05
C GLY A 134 3.25 -5.44 29.26
N TRP A 135 3.13 -4.95 30.48
CA TRP A 135 3.71 -3.68 30.93
C TRP A 135 5.21 -3.61 30.65
#